data_AF-A0A7X9SYH5-F1
#
_entry.id   AF-A0A7X9SYH5-F1
#
_cell.length_a   1.000
_cell.length_b   1.000
_cell.length_c   1.000
_cell.angle_alpha   90.00
_cell.angle_beta   90.00
_cell.angle_gamma   90.00
#
_symmetry.space_group_name_H-M   'P 1'
#
loop_
_entity.id
_entity.type
_entity.pdbx_description
1 polymer ?
#
loop_
_entity_poly.entity_id
_entity_poly.type
_entity_poly.pdbx_seq_one_letter_code
_entity_poly.pdbx_strand_id
1 'polypeptide(L)'
;MSGVAGLGVDERRARVVLAMLAEPDDPVTGGLMRRVGAVETLGLLDTDTVVPGLSRVDGQVWRDRLTSPGRMDGLDQRLRLVEDTGTATLIPGDAQWPGALDDLGDRAPYVLFVRGATSFLARPMQDWVTVTGSRAASGYGEHVAGELAGDLANRERVLVAGGWWRLRCRGCCAPCGVGGGWGDDRGARGWCGPPFSERAP
;
A
#
# COMPACT_ATOMS: atom_id res chain seq x y z
N MET A 1 -30.80 10.80 -14.97
CA MET A 1 -29.54 11.44 -14.52
C MET A 1 -29.12 10.82 -13.19
N SER A 2 -28.63 9.57 -13.23
CA SER A 2 -28.28 8.82 -12.01
C SER A 2 -26.77 8.60 -12.03
N GLY A 3 -26.03 9.62 -11.62
CA GLY A 3 -24.57 9.58 -11.55
C GLY A 3 -24.12 9.28 -10.13
N VAL A 4 -23.12 8.43 -10.01
CA VAL A 4 -22.35 8.13 -8.78
C VAL A 4 -21.74 9.40 -8.14
N ALA A 5 -21.81 10.54 -8.83
CA ALA A 5 -21.39 11.88 -8.38
C ALA A 5 -22.22 12.50 -7.23
N GLY A 6 -23.28 11.84 -6.74
CA GLY A 6 -24.23 12.42 -5.78
C GLY A 6 -24.10 12.00 -4.31
N LEU A 7 -23.19 11.07 -3.95
CA LEU A 7 -23.01 10.60 -2.58
C LEU A 7 -21.52 10.53 -2.24
N GLY A 8 -20.93 11.62 -1.72
CA GLY A 8 -19.68 11.60 -0.94
C GLY A 8 -18.57 10.65 -1.40
N VAL A 9 -18.23 10.63 -2.70
CA VAL A 9 -17.06 9.89 -3.18
C VAL A 9 -15.83 10.71 -2.84
N ASP A 10 -15.33 10.54 -1.62
CA ASP A 10 -14.06 11.13 -1.20
C ASP A 10 -12.94 10.63 -2.12
N GLU A 11 -11.98 11.50 -2.46
CA GLU A 11 -10.77 11.17 -3.24
C GLU A 11 -10.09 9.90 -2.71
N ARG A 12 -10.12 9.69 -1.39
CA ARG A 12 -9.61 8.49 -0.71
C ARG A 12 -10.34 7.21 -1.13
N ARG A 13 -11.68 7.23 -1.17
CA ARG A 13 -12.49 6.07 -1.56
C ARG A 13 -12.30 5.74 -3.04
N ALA A 14 -12.24 6.76 -3.90
CA ALA A 14 -11.96 6.57 -5.32
C ALA A 14 -10.59 5.93 -5.57
N ARG A 15 -9.54 6.36 -4.85
CA ARG A 15 -8.19 5.76 -4.92
C ARG A 15 -8.16 4.31 -4.47
N VAL A 16 -8.89 3.97 -3.40
CA VAL A 16 -9.01 2.59 -2.93
C VAL A 16 -9.67 1.70 -3.98
N VAL A 17 -10.77 2.16 -4.58
CA VAL A 17 -11.47 1.42 -5.65
C VAL A 17 -10.54 1.22 -6.86
N LEU A 18 -9.89 2.29 -7.33
CA LEU A 18 -8.94 2.21 -8.44
C LEU A 18 -7.77 1.27 -8.13
N ALA A 19 -7.26 1.25 -6.91
CA ALA A 19 -6.21 0.32 -6.49
C ALA A 19 -6.66 -1.14 -6.41
N MET A 20 -7.96 -1.41 -6.24
CA MET A 20 -8.50 -2.77 -6.29
C MET A 20 -8.74 -3.28 -7.72
N LEU A 21 -9.00 -2.36 -8.65
CA LEU A 21 -9.29 -2.65 -10.06
C LEU A 21 -8.02 -2.66 -10.90
N ALA A 22 -7.14 -1.67 -10.75
CA ALA A 22 -5.93 -1.49 -11.52
C ALA A 22 -4.77 -2.32 -10.98
N GLU A 23 -3.88 -2.71 -11.90
CA GLU A 23 -2.60 -3.29 -11.47
C GLU A 23 -1.75 -2.24 -10.75
N PRO A 24 -1.01 -2.64 -9.70
CA PRO A 24 0.01 -1.77 -9.13
C PRO A 24 1.06 -1.43 -10.20
N ASP A 25 1.62 -0.23 -10.15
CA ASP A 25 2.62 0.27 -11.12
C ASP A 25 2.11 0.50 -12.56
N ASP A 26 0.79 0.53 -12.81
CA ASP A 26 0.25 0.80 -14.14
C ASP A 26 0.39 2.29 -14.52
N PRO A 27 1.28 2.65 -15.48
CA PRO A 27 1.60 4.05 -15.76
C PRO A 27 0.46 4.81 -16.43
N VAL A 28 -0.46 4.09 -17.10
CA VAL A 28 -1.63 4.68 -17.75
C VAL A 28 -2.61 5.17 -16.69
N THR A 29 -3.00 4.30 -15.76
CA THR A 29 -3.92 4.65 -14.68
C THR A 29 -3.31 5.71 -13.76
N GLY A 30 -2.03 5.59 -13.39
CA GLY A 30 -1.35 6.59 -12.57
C GLY A 30 -1.20 7.95 -13.26
N GLY A 31 -0.89 7.96 -14.56
CA GLY A 31 -0.85 9.18 -15.36
C GLY A 31 -2.21 9.88 -15.47
N LEU A 32 -3.30 9.12 -15.62
CA LEU A 32 -4.67 9.67 -15.62
C LEU A 32 -5.01 10.28 -14.26
N MET A 33 -4.75 9.56 -13.17
CA MET A 33 -5.01 10.05 -11.82
C MET A 33 -4.22 11.32 -11.48
N ARG A 34 -2.99 11.48 -11.99
CA ARG A 34 -2.23 12.72 -11.82
C ARG A 34 -2.78 13.90 -12.63
N ARG A 35 -3.40 13.63 -13.78
CA ARG A 35 -3.92 14.66 -14.69
C ARG A 35 -5.33 15.14 -14.31
N VAL A 36 -6.23 14.22 -14.00
CA VAL A 36 -7.65 14.52 -13.75
C VAL A 36 -8.13 14.18 -12.33
N GLY A 37 -7.30 13.54 -11.51
CA GLY A 37 -7.67 13.12 -10.15
C GLY A 37 -8.36 11.75 -10.11
N ALA A 38 -8.49 11.19 -8.89
CA ALA A 38 -8.98 9.82 -8.73
C ALA A 38 -10.49 9.70 -8.98
N VAL A 39 -11.28 10.67 -8.53
CA VAL A 39 -12.74 10.66 -8.72
C VAL A 39 -13.10 10.73 -10.20
N GLU A 40 -12.44 11.61 -10.95
CA GLU A 40 -12.70 11.75 -12.39
C GLU A 40 -12.19 10.53 -13.17
N THR A 41 -11.03 9.97 -12.79
CA THR A 41 -10.53 8.73 -13.39
C THR A 41 -11.51 7.56 -13.18
N LEU A 42 -12.13 7.46 -12.00
CA LEU A 42 -13.18 6.47 -11.75
C LEU A 42 -14.43 6.74 -12.60
N GLY A 43 -14.84 7.99 -12.73
CA GLY A 43 -15.96 8.38 -13.59
C GLY A 43 -15.75 8.08 -15.08
N LEU A 44 -14.49 8.07 -15.55
CA LEU A 44 -14.14 7.65 -16.91
C LEU A 44 -14.36 6.15 -17.14
N LEU A 45 -14.43 5.32 -16.09
CA LEU A 45 -14.77 3.90 -16.23
C LEU A 45 -16.27 3.70 -16.49
N ASP A 46 -17.11 4.55 -15.91
CA ASP A 46 -18.57 4.48 -16.04
C ASP A 46 -19.09 5.15 -17.33
N THR A 47 -18.28 6.00 -17.97
CA THR A 47 -18.71 6.81 -19.12
C THR A 47 -17.93 6.45 -20.38
N ASP A 48 -18.60 6.26 -21.52
CA ASP A 48 -17.94 6.06 -22.84
C ASP A 48 -17.39 7.39 -23.43
N THR A 49 -16.61 8.11 -22.62
CA THR A 49 -15.98 9.38 -22.99
C THR A 49 -14.54 9.18 -23.43
N VAL A 50 -13.99 10.20 -24.09
CA VAL A 50 -12.58 10.20 -24.51
C VAL A 50 -11.71 10.28 -23.26
N VAL A 51 -10.86 9.28 -23.07
CA VAL A 51 -9.91 9.24 -21.96
C VAL A 51 -8.74 10.20 -22.26
N PRO A 52 -8.46 11.20 -21.39
CA PRO A 52 -7.45 12.21 -21.67
C PRO A 52 -6.05 11.63 -21.89
N GLY A 53 -5.48 11.89 -23.07
CA GLY A 53 -4.12 11.44 -23.40
C GLY A 53 -4.02 9.99 -23.91
N LEU A 54 -5.15 9.32 -24.15
CA LEU A 54 -5.21 8.03 -24.84
C LEU A 54 -5.97 8.16 -26.17
N SER A 55 -5.67 7.28 -27.13
CA SER A 55 -6.51 7.14 -28.32
C SER A 55 -7.87 6.54 -27.93
N ARG A 56 -8.88 6.66 -28.80
CA ARG A 56 -10.20 6.05 -28.57
C ARG A 56 -10.10 4.53 -28.34
N VAL A 57 -9.20 3.86 -29.07
CA VAL A 57 -8.98 2.41 -28.95
C VAL A 57 -8.28 2.09 -27.63
N ASP A 58 -7.21 2.79 -27.29
CA ASP A 58 -6.47 2.54 -26.04
C ASP A 58 -7.31 2.85 -24.80
N GLY A 59 -8.15 3.89 -24.88
CA GLY A 59 -9.11 4.23 -23.83
C GLY A 59 -10.19 3.17 -23.64
N GLN A 60 -10.61 2.49 -24.72
CA GLN A 60 -11.54 1.35 -24.63
C GLN A 60 -10.84 0.14 -24.00
N VAL A 61 -9.63 -0.20 -24.45
CA VAL A 61 -8.85 -1.32 -23.91
C VAL A 61 -8.55 -1.12 -22.41
N TRP A 62 -8.20 0.10 -22.01
CA TRP A 62 -7.99 0.45 -20.61
C TRP A 62 -9.26 0.26 -19.77
N ARG A 63 -10.42 0.72 -20.27
CA ARG A 63 -11.73 0.51 -19.62
C ARG A 63 -12.04 -0.97 -19.48
N ASP A 64 -12.02 -1.72 -20.58
CA ASP A 64 -12.37 -3.15 -20.61
C ASP A 64 -11.48 -3.97 -19.67
N ARG A 65 -10.20 -3.60 -19.53
CA ARG A 65 -9.26 -4.24 -18.59
C ARG A 65 -9.66 -4.02 -17.12
N LEU A 66 -10.14 -2.82 -16.78
CA LEU A 66 -10.51 -2.45 -15.41
C LEU A 66 -11.94 -2.87 -15.03
N THR A 67 -12.85 -2.92 -16.01
CA THR A 67 -14.26 -3.33 -15.83
C THR A 67 -14.51 -4.81 -16.17
N SER A 68 -13.45 -5.59 -16.38
CA SER A 68 -13.54 -7.03 -16.60
C SER A 68 -14.39 -7.68 -15.48
N PRO A 69 -15.38 -8.54 -15.80
CA PRO A 69 -16.34 -9.06 -14.81
C PRO A 69 -15.70 -9.61 -13.55
N GLY A 70 -14.63 -10.41 -13.68
CA GLY A 70 -13.92 -10.98 -12.54
C GLY A 70 -13.22 -9.97 -11.60
N ARG A 71 -13.03 -8.72 -12.02
CA ARG A 71 -12.51 -7.63 -11.16
C ARG A 71 -13.61 -6.88 -10.44
N MET A 72 -14.78 -6.76 -11.07
CA MET A 72 -15.96 -6.11 -10.50
C MET A 72 -16.68 -7.04 -9.52
N ASP A 73 -16.65 -8.35 -9.77
CA ASP A 73 -17.23 -9.36 -8.91
C ASP A 73 -16.63 -9.29 -7.50
N GLY A 74 -17.49 -9.04 -6.50
CA GLY A 74 -17.09 -8.98 -5.10
C GLY A 74 -16.31 -7.72 -4.70
N LEU A 75 -16.23 -6.69 -5.55
CA LEU A 75 -15.57 -5.42 -5.22
C LEU A 75 -16.13 -4.80 -3.93
N ASP A 76 -17.46 -4.78 -3.77
CA ASP A 76 -18.11 -4.26 -2.56
C ASP A 76 -17.72 -5.04 -1.30
N GLN A 77 -17.55 -6.36 -1.42
CA GLN A 77 -17.13 -7.21 -0.31
C GLN A 77 -15.66 -6.96 0.05
N ARG A 78 -14.79 -6.80 -0.96
CA ARG A 78 -13.37 -6.46 -0.77
C ARG A 78 -13.21 -5.07 -0.15
N LEU A 79 -14.02 -4.10 -0.56
CA LEU A 79 -14.01 -2.76 0.00
C LEU A 79 -14.40 -2.77 1.49
N ARG A 80 -15.49 -3.45 1.84
CA ARG A 80 -15.87 -3.64 3.26
C ARG A 80 -14.79 -4.33 4.05
N LEU A 81 -14.16 -5.37 3.50
CA LEU A 81 -13.06 -6.06 4.18
C LEU A 81 -11.92 -5.10 4.51
N VAL A 82 -11.52 -4.23 3.57
CA VAL A 82 -10.46 -3.24 3.79
C VAL A 82 -10.85 -2.21 4.84
N GLU A 83 -12.09 -1.72 4.83
CA GLU A 83 -12.64 -0.82 5.86
C GLU A 83 -12.62 -1.50 7.24
N ASP A 84 -12.94 -2.79 7.31
CA ASP A 84 -12.97 -3.59 8.55
C ASP A 84 -11.58 -4.01 9.06
N THR A 85 -10.52 -3.96 8.23
CA THR A 85 -9.19 -4.47 8.62
C THR A 85 -8.44 -3.54 9.59
N GLY A 86 -9.04 -2.41 9.99
CA GLY A 86 -8.43 -1.45 10.90
C GLY A 86 -7.13 -0.83 10.38
N THR A 87 -6.95 -0.81 9.05
CA THR A 87 -5.79 -0.22 8.38
C THR A 87 -6.04 1.23 8.04
N ALA A 88 -5.10 2.11 8.39
CA ALA A 88 -5.10 3.48 7.93
C ALA A 88 -4.85 3.50 6.42
N THR A 89 -5.71 4.19 5.69
CA THR A 89 -5.51 4.44 4.26
C THR A 89 -4.81 5.78 4.14
N LEU A 90 -3.66 5.86 3.47
CA LEU A 90 -2.97 7.13 3.15
C LEU A 90 -3.04 7.41 1.66
N ILE A 91 -3.20 8.68 1.30
CA ILE A 91 -3.22 9.17 -0.08
C ILE A 91 -2.13 10.22 -0.30
N PRO A 92 -1.64 10.39 -1.54
CA PRO A 92 -0.83 11.54 -1.92
C PRO A 92 -1.51 12.84 -1.49
N GLY A 93 -0.79 13.66 -0.73
CA GLY A 93 -1.30 14.90 -0.14
C GLY A 93 -1.65 14.82 1.36
N ASP A 94 -1.73 13.61 1.94
CA ASP A 94 -1.81 13.47 3.39
C ASP A 94 -0.47 13.89 4.04
N ALA A 95 -0.49 14.51 5.22
CA ALA A 95 0.72 14.91 5.95
C ALA A 95 1.65 13.73 6.31
N GLN A 96 1.10 12.52 6.32
CA GLN A 96 1.81 11.28 6.62
C GLN A 96 2.25 10.51 5.37
N TRP A 97 1.97 11.06 4.18
CA TRP A 97 2.40 10.50 2.92
C TRP A 97 3.93 10.64 2.77
N PRO A 98 4.64 9.54 2.46
CA PRO A 98 6.08 9.62 2.20
C PRO A 98 6.34 10.27 0.83
N GLY A 99 6.76 11.53 0.84
CA GLY A 99 7.07 12.30 -0.38
C GLY A 99 8.11 11.64 -1.30
N ALA A 100 8.95 10.75 -0.76
CA ALA A 100 9.86 9.89 -1.52
C ALA A 100 9.17 9.07 -2.63
N LEU A 101 7.90 8.71 -2.45
CA LEU A 101 7.15 7.95 -3.44
C LEU A 101 6.71 8.81 -4.63
N ASP A 102 6.72 10.13 -4.50
CA ASP A 102 6.34 11.03 -5.59
C ASP A 102 7.40 11.04 -6.69
N ASP A 103 8.65 10.66 -6.38
CA ASP A 103 9.74 10.46 -7.35
C ASP A 103 9.44 9.35 -8.37
N LEU A 104 8.49 8.45 -8.07
CA LEU A 104 8.03 7.41 -9.01
C LEU A 104 7.13 7.99 -10.12
N GLY A 105 6.64 9.23 -9.97
CA GLY A 105 5.83 9.90 -10.98
C GLY A 105 4.53 9.14 -11.30
N ASP A 106 4.35 8.77 -12.57
CA ASP A 106 3.12 8.11 -13.05
C ASP A 106 2.98 6.65 -12.54
N ARG A 107 4.03 6.15 -11.91
CA ARG A 107 4.11 4.83 -11.28
C ARG A 107 3.95 4.88 -9.76
N ALA A 108 3.73 6.06 -9.20
CA ALA A 108 3.50 6.21 -7.78
C ALA A 108 2.27 5.39 -7.34
N PRO A 109 2.32 4.75 -6.16
CA PRO A 109 1.20 3.97 -5.67
C PRO A 109 -0.04 4.86 -5.48
N TYR A 110 -1.20 4.35 -5.88
CA TYR A 110 -2.46 5.10 -5.81
C TYR A 110 -2.88 5.41 -4.38
N VAL A 111 -2.60 4.47 -3.47
CA VAL A 111 -2.98 4.46 -2.07
C VAL A 111 -2.01 3.57 -1.28
N LEU A 112 -1.77 3.91 -0.01
CA LEU A 112 -1.04 3.04 0.91
C LEU A 112 -1.97 2.57 2.04
N PHE A 113 -2.04 1.26 2.24
CA PHE A 113 -2.68 0.67 3.41
C PHE A 113 -1.64 0.45 4.49
N VAL A 114 -1.75 1.22 5.58
CA VAL A 114 -0.79 1.23 6.68
C VAL A 114 -1.46 0.64 7.91
N ARG A 115 -0.74 -0.27 8.57
CA ARG A 115 -1.11 -0.74 9.91
C ARG A 115 -0.05 -0.29 10.89
N GLY A 116 -0.44 0.48 11.91
CA GLY A 116 0.46 1.01 12.93
C GLY A 116 0.72 2.51 12.80
N ALA A 117 1.88 2.96 13.29
CA ALA A 117 2.21 4.38 13.38
C ALA A 117 2.67 4.96 12.04
N THR A 118 1.77 5.67 11.38
CA THR A 118 1.99 6.39 10.11
C THR A 118 3.02 7.53 10.23
N SER A 119 3.35 7.99 11.44
CA SER A 119 4.36 9.03 11.67
C SER A 119 5.77 8.66 11.21
N PHE A 120 6.10 7.37 11.13
CA PHE A 120 7.40 6.93 10.61
C PHE A 120 7.55 7.15 9.10
N LEU A 121 6.43 7.16 8.37
CA LEU A 121 6.40 7.38 6.92
C LEU A 121 6.57 8.85 6.53
N ALA A 122 6.28 9.78 7.45
CA ALA A 122 6.53 11.20 7.23
C ALA A 122 7.98 11.63 7.51
N ARG A 123 8.84 10.72 8.00
CA ARG A 123 10.22 11.09 8.33
C ARG A 123 11.03 11.38 7.06
N PRO A 124 12.02 12.30 7.12
CA PRO A 124 12.93 12.55 6.01
C PRO A 124 13.60 11.26 5.50
N MET A 125 13.79 11.15 4.18
CA MET A 125 14.40 9.97 3.55
C MET A 125 15.80 9.63 4.10
N GLN A 126 16.56 10.64 4.53
CA GLN A 126 17.88 10.45 5.16
C GLN A 126 17.85 9.65 6.47
N ASP A 127 16.67 9.51 7.08
CA ASP A 127 16.47 8.68 8.27
C ASP A 127 16.16 7.22 7.93
N TRP A 128 15.93 6.92 6.65
CA TRP A 128 15.48 5.60 6.22
C TRP A 128 16.65 4.75 5.76
N VAL A 129 16.68 3.51 6.22
CA VAL A 129 17.69 2.53 5.82
C VAL A 129 16.98 1.26 5.37
N THR A 130 17.21 0.88 4.13
CA THR A 130 16.71 -0.38 3.59
C THR A 130 17.70 -1.49 3.86
N VAL A 131 17.26 -2.56 4.54
CA VAL A 131 18.06 -3.76 4.75
C VAL A 131 17.47 -4.90 3.91
N THR A 132 18.29 -5.49 3.05
CA THR A 132 17.91 -6.63 2.20
C THR A 132 18.89 -7.78 2.40
N GLY A 133 18.45 -9.00 2.14
CA GLY A 133 19.25 -10.20 2.38
C GLY A 133 18.77 -11.42 1.61
N SER A 134 19.54 -12.50 1.73
CA SER A 134 19.19 -13.81 1.15
C SER A 134 17.99 -14.42 1.87
N ARG A 135 17.10 -15.08 1.12
CA ARG A 135 15.98 -15.87 1.70
C ARG A 135 16.46 -17.11 2.46
N ALA A 136 17.67 -17.57 2.18
CA ALA A 136 18.36 -18.66 2.87
C ALA A 136 19.65 -18.11 3.49
N ALA A 137 19.50 -17.15 4.41
CA ALA A 137 20.63 -16.61 5.15
C ALA A 137 21.25 -17.70 6.05
N SER A 138 22.56 -17.67 6.22
CA SER A 138 23.22 -18.47 7.26
C SER A 138 22.94 -17.87 8.64
N GLY A 139 23.10 -18.66 9.71
CA GLY A 139 22.95 -18.14 11.07
C GLY A 139 23.90 -16.98 11.41
N TYR A 140 25.07 -16.92 10.76
CA TYR A 140 25.96 -15.76 10.85
C TYR A 140 25.36 -14.52 10.16
N GLY A 141 24.77 -14.68 8.97
CA GLY A 141 24.10 -13.59 8.26
C GLY A 141 22.93 -13.02 9.05
N GLU A 142 22.13 -13.87 9.68
CA GLU A 142 21.05 -13.45 10.59
C GLU A 142 21.59 -12.68 11.81
N HIS A 143 22.70 -13.15 12.40
CA HIS A 143 23.33 -12.50 13.54
C HIS A 143 23.84 -11.10 13.21
N VAL A 144 24.61 -10.95 12.13
CA VAL A 144 25.17 -9.66 11.71
C VAL A 144 24.06 -8.68 11.32
N ALA A 145 23.04 -9.14 10.60
CA ALA A 145 21.87 -8.30 10.32
C ALA A 145 21.22 -7.83 11.63
N GLY A 146 21.13 -8.73 12.63
CA GLY A 146 20.67 -8.49 13.99
C GLY A 146 21.31 -7.28 14.64
N GLU A 147 22.63 -7.30 14.66
CA GLU A 147 23.43 -6.23 15.25
C GLU A 147 23.25 -4.93 14.48
N LEU A 148 23.34 -4.96 13.14
CA LEU A 148 23.15 -3.77 12.31
C LEU A 148 21.78 -3.11 12.54
N ALA A 149 20.72 -3.90 12.66
CA ALA A 149 19.38 -3.37 12.91
C ALA A 149 19.24 -2.76 14.30
N GLY A 150 19.81 -3.40 15.33
CA GLY A 150 19.84 -2.84 16.68
C GLY A 150 20.59 -1.51 16.72
N ASP A 151 21.74 -1.46 16.07
CA ASP A 151 22.59 -0.27 15.98
C ASP A 151 21.94 0.89 15.22
N LEU A 152 21.19 0.60 14.17
CA LEU A 152 20.44 1.59 13.41
C LEU A 152 19.22 2.10 14.19
N ALA A 153 18.51 1.20 14.90
CA ALA A 153 17.41 1.58 15.77
C ALA A 153 17.87 2.47 16.94
N ASN A 154 19.03 2.18 17.54
CA ASN A 154 19.65 3.00 18.60
C ASN A 154 20.02 4.40 18.11
N ARG A 155 20.25 4.58 16.80
CA ARG A 155 20.51 5.88 16.16
C ARG A 155 19.22 6.54 15.63
N GLU A 156 18.05 6.07 16.07
CA GLU A 156 16.72 6.56 15.70
C GLU A 156 16.42 6.53 14.20
N ARG A 157 17.06 5.61 13.46
CA ARG A 157 16.78 5.40 12.03
C ARG A 157 15.56 4.52 11.83
N VAL A 158 14.84 4.75 10.73
CA VAL A 158 13.71 3.93 10.31
C VAL A 158 14.23 2.82 9.41
N LEU A 159 14.16 1.58 9.87
CA LEU A 159 14.47 0.43 9.03
C LEU A 159 13.27 0.07 8.17
N VAL A 160 13.49 0.01 6.86
CA VAL A 160 12.53 -0.48 5.88
C VAL A 160 13.02 -1.81 5.34
N ALA A 161 12.18 -2.84 5.35
CA ALA A 161 12.55 -4.10 4.72
C ALA A 161 11.30 -4.90 4.31
N GLY A 162 11.44 -5.67 3.23
CA GLY A 162 10.31 -6.32 2.56
C GLY A 162 9.75 -7.50 3.36
N GLY A 163 8.44 -7.72 3.30
CA GLY A 163 7.66 -8.64 4.18
C GLY A 163 8.08 -10.12 4.25
N TRP A 164 9.16 -10.52 3.57
CA TRP A 164 9.81 -11.82 3.72
C TRP A 164 10.80 -11.89 4.89
N TRP A 165 11.21 -10.74 5.42
CA TRP A 165 12.38 -10.63 6.28
C TRP A 165 11.96 -10.59 7.78
N ARG A 166 12.60 -11.37 8.66
CA ARG A 166 12.29 -11.46 10.10
C ARG A 166 13.55 -11.24 10.94
N LEU A 167 13.72 -10.10 11.62
CA LEU A 167 14.87 -9.85 12.53
C LEU A 167 14.27 -9.98 13.90
N ARG A 168 14.96 -10.76 14.70
CA ARG A 168 14.95 -10.59 16.14
C ARG A 168 15.95 -9.50 16.47
N CYS A 169 15.48 -8.28 16.76
CA CYS A 169 16.31 -7.31 17.45
C CYS A 169 16.37 -7.68 18.94
N ARG A 170 17.57 -7.92 19.49
CA ARG A 170 17.76 -7.99 20.95
C ARG A 170 17.71 -6.57 21.50
N GLY A 171 16.63 -6.24 22.21
CA GLY A 171 16.41 -4.90 22.81
C GLY A 171 14.95 -4.44 22.77
N CYS A 172 14.16 -4.95 21.81
CA CYS A 172 12.70 -4.93 21.88
C CYS A 172 12.23 -6.26 22.47
N CYS A 173 11.57 -6.26 23.62
CA CYS A 173 11.02 -7.50 24.23
C CYS A 173 9.87 -8.14 23.42
N ALA A 174 9.61 -7.73 22.19
CA ALA A 174 8.60 -8.35 21.33
C ALA A 174 9.29 -9.19 20.22
N PRO A 175 9.13 -10.52 20.20
CA PRO A 175 9.43 -11.30 19.01
C PRO A 175 8.36 -10.99 17.95
N CYS A 176 8.75 -10.37 16.83
CA CYS A 176 7.84 -10.17 15.71
C CYS A 176 7.61 -11.50 14.97
N GLY A 177 6.66 -12.28 15.50
CA GLY A 177 5.85 -13.27 14.79
C GLY A 177 6.31 -14.73 14.78
N VAL A 178 5.63 -15.57 15.56
CA VAL A 178 4.91 -16.82 15.16
C VAL A 178 3.76 -17.00 16.18
N GLY A 179 2.59 -17.38 15.70
CA GLY A 179 1.32 -17.32 16.42
C GLY A 179 1.13 -18.32 17.58
N GLY A 180 -0.01 -18.14 18.24
CA GLY A 180 -0.49 -18.94 19.37
C GLY A 180 -1.05 -18.00 20.44
N GLY A 181 -2.38 -17.96 20.58
CA GLY A 181 -3.05 -17.10 21.54
C GLY A 181 -2.64 -17.39 22.99
N TRP A 182 -2.86 -16.41 23.84
CA TRP A 182 -3.69 -16.40 25.05
C TRP A 182 -3.37 -15.11 25.81
N GLY A 183 -4.41 -14.48 26.36
CA GLY A 183 -4.37 -13.12 26.89
C GLY A 183 -3.48 -12.95 28.12
N ASP A 184 -3.00 -11.72 28.32
CA ASP A 184 -3.41 -10.89 29.46
C ASP A 184 -2.86 -9.47 29.27
N ASP A 185 -3.52 -8.50 29.91
CA ASP A 185 -3.21 -7.09 29.89
C ASP A 185 -1.74 -6.77 30.29
N ARG A 186 -1.00 -6.12 29.39
CA ARG A 186 -0.20 -4.90 29.63
C ARG A 186 0.68 -4.54 28.42
N GLY A 187 0.77 -3.24 28.16
CA GLY A 187 1.26 -2.65 26.91
C GLY A 187 2.69 -3.05 26.49
N ALA A 188 2.82 -3.42 25.22
CA ALA A 188 4.06 -3.33 24.45
C ALA A 188 3.70 -3.19 22.96
N ARG A 189 4.34 -2.23 22.29
CA ARG A 189 4.00 -1.73 20.95
C ARG A 189 4.73 -2.51 19.86
N GLY A 190 4.03 -2.75 18.75
CA GLY A 190 4.57 -3.12 17.44
C GLY A 190 4.35 -4.58 17.07
N TRP A 191 3.44 -4.86 16.12
CA TRP A 191 3.22 -6.22 15.59
C TRP A 191 2.73 -6.26 14.13
N CYS A 192 3.23 -7.26 13.40
CA CYS A 192 3.00 -7.55 11.99
C CYS A 192 1.61 -8.12 11.69
N GLY A 193 1.06 -7.73 10.54
CA GLY A 193 -0.12 -8.35 9.94
C GLY A 193 0.17 -9.69 9.24
N PRO A 194 -0.88 -10.47 8.92
CA PRO A 194 -0.74 -11.71 8.15
C PRO A 194 -0.28 -11.43 6.71
N PRO A 195 0.38 -12.40 6.05
CA PRO A 195 0.80 -12.27 4.66
C PRO A 195 -0.43 -12.15 3.76
N PHE A 196 -0.43 -11.14 2.89
CA PHE A 196 -1.29 -11.10 1.72
C PHE A 196 -0.88 -12.31 0.87
N SER A 197 -1.69 -13.37 0.84
CA SER A 197 -1.43 -14.49 -0.06
C SER A 197 -1.76 -14.01 -1.46
N GLU A 198 -0.73 -13.75 -2.27
CA GLU A 198 -0.84 -13.90 -3.72
C GLU A 198 -1.27 -15.35 -3.98
N ARG A 199 -2.56 -15.53 -4.25
CA ARG A 199 -3.06 -16.68 -5.00
C ARG A 199 -3.70 -16.14 -6.26
N ALA A 200 -3.01 -16.35 -7.37
CA ALA A 200 -3.61 -16.54 -8.67
C ALA A 200 -2.86 -17.71 -9.34
N PRO A 201 -3.51 -18.56 -10.14
CA PRO A 201 -4.94 -18.91 -10.21
C PRO A 201 -5.30 -20.14 -9.37
#